data_AF-A0A519MH69-F1
#
_entry.id   AF-A0A519MH69-F1
#
_cell.length_a   1.000
_cell.length_b   1.000
_cell.length_c   1.000
_cell.angle_alpha   90.00
_cell.angle_beta   90.00
_cell.angle_gamma   90.00
#
_symmetry.space_group_name_H-M   'P 1'
#
loop_
_entity.id
_entity.type
_entity.pdbx_description
1 polymer ?
#
loop_
_entity_poly.entity_id
_entity_poly.type
_entity_poly.pdbx_seq_one_letter_code
_entity_poly.pdbx_strand_id
1 'polypeptide(L)'
;MEAFKINVPQPALDDLQNRLAHTRWPDEVEEADWGYGTNREYLRQLADYWQHGYDWRAQEAELNQFPHFKAEVGGLNIHYIKVEGKGPSPLP
;
A
#
# COMPACT_ATOMS: atom_id res chain seq x y z
N MET A 1 0.56 -12.81 -21.26
CA MET A 1 0.32 -11.54 -20.56
C MET A 1 -1.15 -11.48 -20.24
N GLU A 2 -1.49 -11.43 -18.95
CA GLU A 2 -2.86 -11.35 -18.47
C GLU A 2 -3.11 -9.93 -17.94
N ALA A 3 -4.25 -9.32 -18.30
CA ALA A 3 -4.66 -8.05 -17.73
C ALA A 3 -4.93 -8.22 -16.23
N PHE A 4 -4.44 -7.29 -15.42
CA PHE A 4 -4.64 -7.34 -13.98
C PHE A 4 -5.37 -6.08 -13.52
N LYS A 5 -6.24 -6.24 -12.52
CA LYS A 5 -6.87 -5.14 -11.81
C LYS A 5 -6.70 -5.37 -10.32
N ILE A 6 -6.24 -4.35 -9.61
CA ILE A 6 -6.18 -4.39 -8.15
C ILE A 6 -7.63 -4.36 -7.65
N ASN A 7 -8.01 -5.37 -6.90
CA ASN A 7 -9.32 -5.48 -6.28
C ASN A 7 -9.15 -6.21 -4.94
N VAL A 8 -8.90 -5.44 -3.90
CA VAL A 8 -8.77 -5.96 -2.54
C VAL A 8 -10.16 -6.23 -1.98
N PRO A 9 -10.46 -7.48 -1.57
CA PRO A 9 -11.77 -7.82 -1.01
C PRO A 9 -12.07 -6.98 0.24
N GLN A 10 -13.33 -6.55 0.39
CA GLN A 10 -13.76 -5.80 1.57
C GLN A 10 -13.38 -6.48 2.91
N PRO A 11 -13.50 -7.82 3.06
CA PRO A 11 -13.08 -8.49 4.29
C PRO A 11 -11.61 -8.28 4.69
N ALA A 12 -10.71 -8.08 3.73
CA ALA A 12 -9.31 -7.80 4.03
C ALA A 12 -9.12 -6.37 4.57
N LEU A 13 -9.91 -5.41 4.09
CA LEU A 13 -9.91 -4.04 4.62
C LEU A 13 -10.57 -3.98 6.00
N ASP A 14 -11.64 -4.74 6.21
CA ASP A 14 -12.30 -4.84 7.50
C ASP A 14 -11.37 -5.48 8.55
N ASP A 15 -10.62 -6.53 8.17
CA ASP A 15 -9.60 -7.15 9.03
C ASP A 15 -8.47 -6.15 9.38
N LEU A 16 -7.99 -5.38 8.39
CA LEU A 16 -7.01 -4.32 8.63
C LEU A 16 -7.52 -3.29 9.64
N GLN A 17 -8.74 -2.78 9.45
CA GLN A 17 -9.38 -1.81 10.35
C GLN A 17 -9.52 -2.37 11.77
N ASN A 18 -9.95 -3.62 11.90
CA ASN A 18 -10.04 -4.29 13.19
C ASN A 18 -8.68 -4.40 13.88
N ARG A 19 -7.60 -4.72 13.15
CA ARG A 19 -6.25 -4.81 13.73
C ARG A 19 -5.73 -3.45 14.19
N LEU A 20 -5.93 -2.40 13.39
CA LEU A 20 -5.57 -1.03 13.76
C LEU A 20 -6.28 -0.61 15.06
N ALA A 21 -7.59 -0.84 15.15
CA ALA A 21 -8.41 -0.50 16.31
C ALA A 21 -7.99 -1.24 17.59
N HIS A 22 -7.51 -2.48 17.47
CA HIS A 22 -7.10 -3.33 18.60
C HIS A 22 -5.59 -3.34 18.83
N THR A 23 -4.86 -2.35 18.29
CA THR A 23 -3.41 -2.27 18.47
C THR A 23 -3.06 -2.08 19.95
N ARG A 24 -2.26 -3.02 20.49
CA ARG A 24 -1.63 -2.88 21.80
C ARG A 24 -0.28 -2.19 21.64
N TRP A 25 -0.19 -0.97 22.15
CA TRP A 25 1.00 -0.13 22.03
C TRP A 25 2.05 -0.48 23.10
N PRO A 26 3.35 -0.51 22.75
CA PRO A 26 4.41 -0.67 23.73
C PRO A 26 4.64 0.62 24.54
N ASP A 27 5.30 0.47 25.67
CA ASP A 27 5.90 1.61 26.37
C ASP A 27 7.08 2.17 25.59
N GLU A 28 7.45 3.42 25.86
CA GLU A 28 8.57 4.12 25.24
C GLU A 28 9.44 4.75 26.34
N VAL A 29 10.76 4.72 26.14
CA VAL A 29 11.72 5.37 27.05
C VAL A 29 11.56 6.88 26.92
N GLU A 30 11.53 7.60 28.04
CA GLU A 30 11.44 9.07 28.03
C GLU A 30 12.58 9.68 27.19
N GLU A 31 12.27 10.72 26.43
CA GLU A 31 13.21 11.45 25.57
C GLU A 31 13.90 10.60 24.48
N ALA A 32 13.41 9.38 24.18
CA ALA A 32 13.96 8.53 23.13
C ALA A 32 13.82 9.13 21.72
N ASP A 33 12.76 9.92 21.49
CA ASP A 33 12.39 10.48 20.18
C ASP A 33 12.47 9.43 19.05
N TRP A 34 13.47 9.53 18.15
CA TRP A 34 13.75 8.55 17.10
C TRP A 34 15.01 7.70 17.34
N GLY A 35 15.68 7.89 18.48
CA GLY A 35 17.00 7.31 18.77
C GLY A 35 17.04 5.77 18.86
N TYR A 36 15.87 5.13 19.07
CA TYR A 36 15.75 3.68 19.18
C TYR A 36 14.76 3.05 18.19
N GLY A 37 14.42 3.80 17.14
CA GLY A 37 13.45 3.37 16.13
C GLY A 37 12.32 4.39 15.98
N THR A 38 11.18 3.94 15.47
CA THR A 38 10.03 4.82 15.24
C THR A 38 9.52 5.39 16.55
N ASN A 39 9.40 6.72 16.60
CA ASN A 39 8.77 7.42 17.70
C ASN A 39 7.32 6.94 17.91
N ARG A 40 6.97 6.58 19.15
CA ARG A 40 5.66 6.00 19.48
C ARG A 40 4.51 6.94 19.15
N GLU A 41 4.64 8.21 19.52
CA GLU A 41 3.57 9.20 19.34
C GLU A 41 3.31 9.44 17.85
N TYR A 42 4.36 9.60 17.05
CA TYR A 42 4.24 9.69 15.60
C TYR A 42 3.54 8.46 15.00
N LEU A 43 3.94 7.25 15.41
CA LEU A 43 3.33 6.02 14.88
C LEU A 43 1.86 5.90 15.27
N ARG A 44 1.48 6.33 16.48
CA ARG A 44 0.07 6.39 16.90
C ARG A 44 -0.74 7.35 16.03
N GLN A 45 -0.22 8.54 15.74
CA GLN A 45 -0.89 9.51 14.87
C GLN A 45 -1.02 8.98 13.43
N LEU A 46 0.02 8.31 12.91
CA LEU A 46 -0.04 7.69 11.60
C LEU A 46 -1.06 6.55 11.55
N ALA A 47 -1.10 5.69 12.58
CA ALA A 47 -2.07 4.61 12.66
C ALA A 47 -3.50 5.14 12.80
N ASP A 48 -3.71 6.23 13.54
CA ASP A 48 -5.00 6.92 13.65
C ASP A 48 -5.47 7.47 12.30
N TYR A 49 -4.59 8.15 11.56
CA TYR A 49 -4.89 8.58 10.21
C TYR A 49 -5.20 7.40 9.28
N TRP A 50 -4.43 6.31 9.38
CA TRP A 50 -4.67 5.13 8.57
C TRP A 50 -6.04 4.49 8.87
N GLN A 51 -6.43 4.45 10.13
CA GLN A 51 -7.72 3.90 10.53
C GLN A 51 -8.88 4.80 10.09
N HIS A 52 -8.77 6.11 10.31
CA HIS A 52 -9.93 7.01 10.26
C HIS A 52 -9.95 7.98 9.06
N GLY A 53 -8.82 8.22 8.40
CA GLY A 53 -8.68 9.20 7.32
C GLY A 53 -8.25 8.62 5.98
N TYR A 54 -7.58 7.47 5.97
CA TYR A 54 -7.04 6.88 4.75
C TYR A 54 -8.09 6.09 3.97
N ASP A 55 -8.37 6.52 2.74
CA ASP A 55 -9.30 5.85 1.83
C ASP A 55 -8.55 4.92 0.85
N TRP A 56 -8.55 3.62 1.18
CA TRP A 56 -7.99 2.60 0.29
C TRP A 56 -8.70 2.54 -1.07
N ARG A 57 -10.01 2.78 -1.14
CA ARG A 57 -10.76 2.68 -2.39
C ARG A 57 -10.41 3.81 -3.35
N ALA A 58 -10.14 5.00 -2.83
CA ALA A 58 -9.57 6.09 -3.62
C ALA A 58 -8.19 5.71 -4.18
N GLN A 59 -7.29 5.17 -3.35
CA GLN A 59 -5.96 4.76 -3.79
C GLN A 59 -6.01 3.60 -4.81
N GLU A 60 -6.88 2.62 -4.58
CA GLU A 60 -7.10 1.49 -5.49
C GLU A 60 -7.60 1.98 -6.85
N ALA A 61 -8.50 2.97 -6.87
CA ALA A 61 -8.97 3.58 -8.10
C ALA A 61 -7.84 4.34 -8.83
N GLU A 62 -7.02 5.09 -8.10
CA GLU A 62 -5.85 5.80 -8.65
C GLU A 62 -4.84 4.84 -9.27
N LEU A 63 -4.46 3.78 -8.54
CA LEU A 63 -3.53 2.78 -9.05
C LEU A 63 -4.07 2.11 -10.32
N ASN A 64 -5.35 1.74 -10.33
CA ASN A 64 -5.99 1.12 -11.49
C ASN A 64 -6.18 2.07 -12.69
N GLN A 65 -5.77 3.34 -12.62
CA GLN A 65 -5.66 4.21 -13.80
C GLN A 65 -4.50 3.75 -14.72
N PHE A 66 -3.55 2.99 -14.18
CA PHE A 66 -2.46 2.42 -14.95
C PHE A 66 -2.83 1.05 -15.54
N PRO A 67 -2.35 0.73 -16.75
CA PRO A 67 -2.50 -0.60 -17.34
C PRO A 67 -1.58 -1.61 -16.65
N HIS A 68 -2.16 -2.42 -15.76
CA HIS A 68 -1.46 -3.49 -15.05
C HIS A 68 -1.56 -4.83 -15.77
N PHE A 69 -0.50 -5.63 -15.64
CA PHE A 69 -0.42 -6.95 -16.23
C PHE A 69 0.28 -7.95 -15.32
N LYS A 70 0.08 -9.23 -15.59
CA LYS A 70 0.87 -10.33 -15.04
C LYS A 70 1.46 -11.20 -16.16
N ALA A 71 2.66 -11.73 -15.91
CA ALA A 71 3.31 -12.70 -16.77
C ALA A 71 4.04 -13.76 -15.94
N GLU A 72 4.07 -15.00 -16.43
CA GLU A 72 4.88 -16.06 -15.84
C GLU A 72 6.31 -16.00 -16.40
N VAL A 73 7.30 -15.90 -15.51
CA VAL A 73 8.73 -15.88 -15.86
C VAL A 73 9.44 -16.83 -14.93
N GLY A 74 9.99 -17.94 -15.47
CA GLY A 74 10.70 -18.93 -14.66
C GLY A 74 9.83 -19.56 -13.55
N GLY A 75 8.53 -19.75 -13.80
CA GLY A 75 7.56 -20.27 -12.82
C GLY A 75 7.08 -19.24 -11.79
N LEU A 76 7.48 -17.98 -11.90
CA LEU A 76 7.03 -16.89 -11.02
C LEU A 76 6.01 -15.99 -11.74
N ASN A 77 4.94 -15.63 -11.04
CA ASN A 77 4.00 -14.62 -11.51
C ASN A 77 4.52 -13.22 -11.22
N ILE A 78 4.96 -12.52 -12.26
CA ILE A 78 5.48 -11.15 -12.18
C ILE A 78 4.36 -10.17 -12.52
N HIS A 79 4.05 -9.25 -11.59
CA HIS A 79 3.17 -8.11 -11.83
C HIS A 79 3.98 -6.92 -12.32
N TYR A 80 3.46 -6.20 -13.32
CA TYR A 80 4.08 -4.99 -13.84
C TYR A 80 3.05 -4.01 -14.39
N ILE A 81 3.46 -2.76 -14.54
CA ILE A 81 2.74 -1.72 -15.28
C ILE A 81 3.46 -1.52 -16.61
N LYS A 82 2.72 -1.42 -17.71
CA LYS A 82 3.30 -1.11 -19.03
C LYS A 82 2.52 0.02 -19.69
N VAL A 83 3.13 1.21 -19.72
CA VAL A 83 2.60 2.38 -20.43
C VAL A 83 3.44 2.61 -21.69
N GLU A 84 2.79 2.77 -22.84
CA GLU A 84 3.51 3.05 -24.09
C GLU A 84 4.10 4.46 -24.08
N GLY A 85 5.36 4.58 -24.52
CA GLY A 85 6.01 5.87 -24.73
C GLY A 85 5.28 6.69 -25.79
N LYS A 86 5.23 8.01 -25.60
CA LYS A 86 4.64 8.95 -26.56
C LYS A 86 5.74 9.71 -27.29
N GLY A 87 5.55 9.98 -28.58
CA GLY A 87 6.46 10.80 -29.39
C GLY A 87 7.03 10.07 -30.62
N PRO A 88 7.95 10.70 -31.36
CA PRO A 88 8.41 10.20 -32.66
C PRO A 88 9.42 9.05 -32.58
N SER A 89 10.07 8.83 -31.43
CA SER A 89 11.02 7.72 -31.24
C SER A 89 10.98 7.21 -29.79
N PRO A 90 9.86 6.58 -29.36
CA PRO A 90 9.77 6.03 -28.02
C PRO A 90 10.60 4.75 -27.96
N LEU A 91 11.51 4.68 -26.99
CA LEU A 91 12.25 3.47 -26.64
C LEU A 91 11.55 2.77 -25.45
N PRO A 92 11.67 1.42 -25.33
CA PRO A 92 11.26 0.68 -24.14
C PRO A 92 12.05 1.06 -22.88
#